data_AF-A0AAV4MKK1-F1
#
_entry.id   AF-A0AAV4MKK1-F1
#
_cell.length_a   1.000
_cell.length_b   1.000
_cell.length_c   1.000
_cell.angle_alpha   90.00
_cell.angle_beta   90.00
_cell.angle_gamma   90.00
#
_symmetry.space_group_name_H-M   'P 1'
#
loop_
_entity.id
_entity.type
_entity.pdbx_description
1 polymer ?
#
loop_
_entity_poly.entity_id
_entity_poly.type
_entity_poly.pdbx_seq_one_letter_code
_entity_poly.pdbx_strand_id
1 'polypeptide(L)'
;MHVPESAELFITLLLTMTERYCHVPDKDCQVSFLELQLELLDDFRLRLHQLSQCQMQETIQASYCGIMNAIHYIQTVLEEWNNLPFFLQLYSYKKRKSMCESLLRDTEKHLSSIKKKDLQPSTSTEEELETSVFDEVIGLYQHMLNDLLQTMCDRVMLDIKAKSRSYRKEKWFYMFVIEDKKLMEISLSAYPMLEVINSSLHSLQELLAKPLFTKIWQQIAVELNIYIFEEVILQNSFSEGGATQFHFDMTRNLFPIFGVYTTKPENYF
;
A
#
# COMPACT_ATOMS: atom_id res chain seq x y z
N MET A 1 12.41 -0.84 -11.36
CA MET A 1 11.68 -1.51 -10.27
C MET A 1 12.69 -1.71 -9.16
N HIS A 2 12.46 -1.20 -7.96
CA HIS A 2 13.33 -1.52 -6.83
C HIS A 2 12.90 -2.89 -6.35
N VAL A 3 13.57 -3.95 -6.77
CA VAL A 3 13.24 -5.32 -6.34
C VAL A 3 14.31 -5.80 -5.38
N PRO A 4 13.96 -6.19 -4.15
CA PRO A 4 14.91 -6.79 -3.23
C PRO A 4 15.29 -8.20 -3.69
N GLU A 5 16.58 -8.53 -3.60
CA GLU A 5 17.14 -9.85 -3.95
C GLU A 5 16.41 -11.00 -3.23
N SER A 6 16.01 -10.80 -1.97
CA SER A 6 15.27 -11.80 -1.21
C SER A 6 13.93 -12.17 -1.84
N ALA A 7 13.23 -11.21 -2.44
CA ALA A 7 11.95 -11.43 -3.11
C ALA A 7 12.15 -12.12 -4.46
N GLU A 8 13.19 -11.74 -5.21
CA GLU A 8 13.54 -12.41 -6.48
C GLU A 8 13.92 -13.88 -6.27
N LEU A 9 14.77 -14.16 -5.29
CA LEU A 9 15.18 -15.53 -4.96
C LEU A 9 13.99 -16.37 -4.50
N PHE A 10 13.10 -15.78 -3.69
CA PHE A 10 11.90 -16.47 -3.23
C PHE A 10 10.93 -16.80 -4.37
N ILE A 11 10.64 -15.83 -5.25
CA ILE A 11 9.82 -16.09 -6.45
C ILE A 11 10.49 -17.11 -7.38
N THR A 12 11.81 -17.05 -7.54
CA THR A 12 12.56 -18.03 -8.34
C THR A 12 12.43 -19.43 -7.75
N LEU A 13 12.52 -19.59 -6.43
CA LEU A 13 12.28 -20.87 -5.76
C LEU A 13 10.87 -21.39 -6.09
N LEU A 14 9.84 -20.56 -5.96
CA LEU A 14 8.47 -20.94 -6.27
C LEU A 14 8.30 -21.35 -7.75
N LEU A 15 8.91 -20.61 -8.69
CA LEU A 15 8.91 -20.96 -10.11
C LEU A 15 9.56 -22.33 -10.35
N THR A 16 10.74 -22.59 -9.79
CA THR A 16 11.39 -23.89 -9.93
C THR A 16 10.59 -25.03 -9.30
N MET A 17 9.78 -24.76 -8.27
CA MET A 17 8.81 -25.73 -7.74
C MET A 17 7.70 -25.98 -8.76
N THR A 18 7.09 -24.92 -9.30
CA THR A 18 6.04 -24.99 -10.34
C THR A 18 6.48 -25.80 -11.55
N GLU A 19 7.67 -25.52 -12.08
CA GLU A 19 8.24 -26.24 -13.23
C GLU A 19 8.43 -27.74 -12.98
N ARG A 20 8.67 -28.14 -11.72
CA ARG A 20 8.83 -29.54 -11.35
C ARG A 20 7.50 -30.25 -11.21
N TYR A 21 6.55 -29.68 -10.46
CA TYR A 21 5.29 -30.38 -10.21
C TYR A 21 4.28 -30.28 -11.35
N CYS A 22 4.41 -29.32 -12.28
CA CYS A 22 3.50 -29.24 -13.43
C CYS A 22 3.55 -30.47 -14.34
N HIS A 23 4.68 -31.19 -14.34
CA HIS A 23 4.88 -32.43 -15.09
C HIS A 23 4.44 -33.70 -14.33
N VAL A 24 4.04 -33.58 -13.06
CA VAL A 24 3.57 -34.73 -12.28
C VAL A 24 2.24 -35.24 -12.86
N PRO A 25 2.11 -36.53 -13.23
CA PRO A 25 0.89 -37.03 -13.87
C PRO A 25 -0.36 -36.96 -12.98
N ASP A 26 -0.17 -37.13 -11.67
CA ASP A 26 -1.24 -37.14 -10.69
C ASP A 26 -1.68 -35.72 -10.29
N LYS A 27 -2.95 -35.39 -10.56
CA LYS A 27 -3.55 -34.08 -10.27
C LYS A 27 -3.70 -33.84 -8.77
N ASP A 28 -3.91 -34.86 -7.96
CA ASP A 28 -3.99 -34.71 -6.51
C ASP A 28 -2.64 -34.25 -5.95
N CYS A 29 -1.57 -34.89 -6.40
CA CYS A 29 -0.20 -34.48 -6.07
C CYS A 29 0.10 -33.03 -6.53
N GLN A 30 -0.34 -32.62 -7.73
CA GLN A 30 -0.18 -31.23 -8.19
C GLN A 30 -0.88 -30.22 -7.25
N VAL A 31 -2.08 -30.54 -6.77
CA VAL A 31 -2.80 -29.68 -5.82
C VAL A 31 -2.07 -29.61 -4.47
N SER A 32 -1.54 -30.73 -3.96
CA SER A 32 -0.77 -30.71 -2.71
C SER A 32 0.49 -29.83 -2.81
N PHE A 33 1.18 -29.82 -3.96
CA PHE A 33 2.30 -28.91 -4.17
C PHE A 33 1.87 -27.44 -4.28
N LEU A 34 0.72 -27.18 -4.90
CA LEU A 34 0.15 -25.83 -4.93
C LEU A 34 -0.20 -25.32 -3.53
N GLU A 35 -0.75 -26.17 -2.67
CA GLU A 35 -1.03 -25.84 -1.26
C GLU A 35 0.25 -25.50 -0.51
N LEU A 36 1.31 -26.29 -0.68
CA LEU A 36 2.62 -25.97 -0.13
C LEU A 36 3.16 -24.61 -0.64
N GLN A 37 2.94 -24.26 -1.92
CA GLN A 37 3.35 -22.94 -2.43
C GLN A 37 2.59 -21.80 -1.75
N LEU A 38 1.30 -21.98 -1.49
CA LEU A 38 0.47 -20.99 -0.77
C LEU A 38 0.92 -20.86 0.70
N GLU A 39 1.25 -21.96 1.36
CA GLU A 39 1.81 -21.96 2.72
C GLU A 39 3.15 -21.21 2.76
N LEU A 40 4.06 -21.48 1.83
CA LEU A 40 5.36 -20.79 1.75
C LEU A 40 5.20 -19.29 1.50
N LEU A 41 4.20 -18.89 0.69
CA LEU A 41 3.86 -17.49 0.48
C LEU A 41 3.40 -16.84 1.78
N ASP A 42 2.51 -17.48 2.54
CA ASP A 42 2.06 -16.93 3.82
C ASP A 42 3.19 -16.85 4.85
N ASP A 43 4.03 -17.89 4.94
CA ASP A 43 5.22 -17.88 5.81
C ASP A 43 6.18 -16.72 5.48
N PHE A 44 6.42 -16.50 4.17
CA PHE A 44 7.25 -15.38 3.73
C PHE A 44 6.61 -14.03 4.08
N ARG A 45 5.28 -13.89 3.88
CA ARG A 45 4.50 -12.71 4.27
C ARG A 45 4.62 -12.43 5.76
N LEU A 46 4.42 -13.44 6.60
CA LEU A 46 4.57 -13.34 8.06
C LEU A 46 5.99 -12.92 8.44
N ARG A 47 7.00 -13.46 7.76
CA ARG A 47 8.39 -13.09 8.01
C ARG A 47 8.66 -11.63 7.66
N LEU A 48 8.18 -11.15 6.52
CA LEU A 48 8.27 -9.74 6.14
C LEU A 48 7.58 -8.84 7.16
N HIS A 49 6.41 -9.23 7.66
CA HIS A 49 5.71 -8.50 8.71
C HIS A 49 6.54 -8.39 9.99
N GLN A 50 7.07 -9.52 10.50
CA GLN A 50 7.92 -9.53 11.69
C GLN A 50 9.13 -8.62 11.53
N LEU A 51 9.80 -8.66 10.37
CA LEU A 51 10.94 -7.78 10.08
C LEU A 51 10.53 -6.31 10.04
N SER A 52 9.35 -6.01 9.47
CA SER A 52 8.83 -4.65 9.41
C SER A 52 8.57 -4.07 10.81
N GLN A 53 8.07 -4.89 11.76
CA GLN A 53 7.83 -4.48 13.14
C GLN A 53 9.14 -4.24 13.91
N CYS A 54 10.17 -5.06 13.68
CA CYS A 54 11.48 -4.88 14.32
C CYS A 54 12.22 -3.62 13.83
N GLN A 55 11.95 -3.18 12.61
CA GLN A 55 12.62 -2.06 11.96
C GLN A 55 11.88 -0.73 12.15
N MET A 56 10.91 -0.68 13.07
CA MET A 56 10.17 0.53 13.43
C MET A 56 11.10 1.53 14.15
N GLN A 57 11.85 2.33 13.40
CA GLN A 57 12.70 3.43 13.91
C GLN A 57 12.19 4.80 13.45
N GLU A 58 12.74 5.88 14.00
CA GLU A 58 12.32 7.28 13.75
C GLU A 58 12.60 7.75 12.32
N THR A 59 13.55 7.16 11.60
CA THR A 59 13.97 7.60 10.26
C THR A 59 13.52 6.65 9.14
N ILE A 60 13.41 7.19 7.92
CA ILE A 60 13.13 6.39 6.71
C ILE A 60 14.31 5.43 6.47
N GLN A 61 14.07 4.12 6.63
CA GLN A 61 15.09 3.09 6.44
C GLN A 61 14.94 2.38 5.11
N ALA A 62 16.07 2.17 4.43
CA ALA A 62 16.12 1.40 3.19
C ALA A 62 15.56 -0.02 3.34
N SER A 63 15.74 -0.66 4.50
CA SER A 63 15.22 -2.00 4.77
C SER A 63 13.69 -2.02 4.83
N TYR A 64 13.06 -1.01 5.44
CA TYR A 64 11.61 -0.91 5.54
C TYR A 64 10.97 -0.62 4.17
N CYS A 65 11.58 0.27 3.39
CA CYS A 65 11.21 0.49 1.98
C CYS A 65 11.41 -0.78 1.13
N GLY A 66 12.50 -1.52 1.38
CA GLY A 66 12.77 -2.80 0.77
C GLY A 66 11.66 -3.82 1.03
N ILE A 67 11.12 -3.89 2.25
CA ILE A 67 9.99 -4.79 2.55
C ILE A 67 8.75 -4.44 1.71
N MET A 68 8.37 -3.16 1.64
CA MET A 68 7.23 -2.72 0.82
C MET A 68 7.45 -3.04 -0.67
N ASN A 69 8.67 -2.85 -1.17
CA ASN A 69 9.05 -3.21 -2.53
C ASN A 69 8.97 -4.73 -2.80
N ALA A 70 9.42 -5.56 -1.84
CA ALA A 70 9.31 -7.02 -1.93
C ALA A 70 7.84 -7.44 -2.03
N ILE A 71 6.98 -6.88 -1.17
CA ILE A 71 5.54 -7.17 -1.18
C ILE A 71 4.94 -6.79 -2.53
N HIS A 72 5.18 -5.57 -3.01
CA HIS A 72 4.65 -5.10 -4.27
C HIS A 72 5.10 -5.96 -5.47
N TYR A 73 6.38 -6.38 -5.49
CA TYR A 73 6.90 -7.28 -6.51
C TYR A 73 6.20 -8.63 -6.49
N ILE A 74 6.09 -9.27 -5.32
CA ILE A 74 5.41 -10.56 -5.18
C ILE A 74 3.96 -10.45 -5.63
N GLN A 75 3.23 -9.41 -5.22
CA GLN A 75 1.86 -9.19 -5.67
C GLN A 75 1.74 -9.11 -7.19
N THR A 76 2.63 -8.34 -7.83
CA THR A 76 2.63 -8.18 -9.29
C THR A 76 2.85 -9.53 -9.97
N VAL A 77 3.79 -10.33 -9.47
CA VAL A 77 4.07 -11.67 -10.01
C VAL A 77 2.88 -12.62 -9.80
N LEU A 78 2.24 -12.60 -8.63
CA LEU A 78 1.07 -13.46 -8.36
C LEU A 78 -0.15 -13.06 -9.21
N GLU A 79 -0.34 -11.76 -9.46
CA GLU A 79 -1.37 -11.25 -10.37
C GLU A 79 -1.12 -11.75 -11.81
N GLU A 80 0.14 -11.82 -12.25
CA GLU A 80 0.48 -12.45 -13.53
C GLU A 80 0.19 -13.96 -13.51
N TRP A 81 0.51 -14.65 -12.41
CA TRP A 81 0.30 -16.09 -12.28
C TRP A 81 -1.18 -16.49 -12.26
N ASN A 82 -2.06 -15.63 -11.72
CA ASN A 82 -3.51 -15.83 -11.78
C ASN A 82 -4.03 -16.06 -13.20
N ASN A 83 -3.37 -15.48 -14.20
CA ASN A 83 -3.80 -15.58 -15.60
C ASN A 83 -3.21 -16.79 -16.33
N LEU A 84 -2.34 -17.58 -15.68
CA LEU A 84 -1.71 -18.72 -16.33
C LEU A 84 -2.67 -19.92 -16.42
N PRO A 85 -2.82 -20.55 -17.60
CA PRO A 85 -3.74 -21.68 -17.80
C PRO A 85 -3.52 -22.83 -16.83
N PHE A 86 -2.27 -23.07 -16.43
CA PHE A 86 -1.92 -24.12 -15.48
C PHE A 86 -2.60 -23.93 -14.11
N PHE A 87 -2.50 -22.73 -13.53
CA PHE A 87 -3.09 -22.43 -12.23
C PHE A 87 -4.62 -22.36 -12.29
N LEU A 88 -5.18 -21.84 -13.39
CA LEU A 88 -6.63 -21.87 -13.63
C LEU A 88 -7.18 -23.31 -13.70
N GLN A 89 -6.46 -24.21 -14.37
CA GLN A 89 -6.82 -25.62 -14.42
C GLN A 89 -6.79 -26.28 -13.04
N LEU A 90 -5.73 -26.03 -12.25
CA LEU A 90 -5.61 -26.56 -10.89
C LEU A 90 -6.71 -26.03 -9.97
N TYR A 91 -7.04 -24.73 -10.07
CA TYR A 91 -8.16 -24.14 -9.35
C TYR A 91 -9.47 -24.85 -9.66
N SER A 92 -9.80 -25.00 -10.95
CA SER A 92 -11.03 -25.65 -11.39
C SER A 92 -11.13 -27.09 -10.91
N TYR A 93 -9.99 -27.80 -10.86
CA TYR A 93 -9.92 -29.17 -10.36
C TYR A 93 -10.15 -29.21 -8.85
N LYS A 94 -9.46 -28.35 -8.07
CA LYS A 94 -9.64 -28.23 -6.62
C LYS A 94 -11.09 -27.87 -6.26
N LYS A 95 -11.69 -26.92 -6.97
CA LYS A 95 -13.10 -26.51 -6.77
C LYS A 95 -14.07 -27.66 -7.04
N ARG A 96 -13.91 -28.38 -8.16
CA ARG A 96 -14.74 -29.56 -8.48
C ARG A 96 -14.59 -30.69 -7.44
N LYS A 97 -13.36 -30.95 -6.99
CA LYS A 97 -13.07 -31.96 -5.97
C LYS A 97 -13.77 -31.61 -4.65
N SER A 98 -13.62 -30.38 -4.17
CA SER A 98 -14.28 -29.87 -2.96
C SER A 98 -15.81 -29.99 -3.04
N MET A 99 -16.40 -29.66 -4.20
CA MET A 99 -17.85 -29.82 -4.44
C MET A 99 -18.29 -31.29 -4.43
N CYS A 100 -17.53 -32.21 -5.02
CA CYS A 100 -17.86 -33.64 -4.95
C CYS A 100 -17.77 -34.17 -3.51
N GLU A 101 -16.75 -33.76 -2.76
CA GLU A 101 -16.57 -34.16 -1.36
C GLU A 101 -17.68 -33.62 -0.45
N SER A 102 -18.15 -32.39 -0.67
CA SER A 102 -19.27 -31.83 0.10
C SER A 102 -20.58 -32.57 -0.18
N LEU A 103 -20.88 -32.84 -1.45
CA LEU A 103 -22.05 -33.62 -1.85
C LEU A 103 -22.04 -35.03 -1.23
N LEU A 104 -20.90 -35.71 -1.24
CA LEU A 104 -20.76 -37.04 -0.61
C LEU A 104 -21.03 -36.99 0.90
N ARG A 105 -20.48 -36.00 1.61
CA ARG A 105 -20.74 -35.79 3.05
C ARG A 105 -22.21 -35.52 3.33
N ASP A 106 -22.87 -34.74 2.49
CA ASP A 106 -24.31 -34.44 2.65
C ASP A 106 -25.17 -35.67 2.35
N THR A 107 -24.74 -36.54 1.42
CA THR A 107 -25.42 -37.80 1.13
C THR A 107 -25.26 -38.79 2.30
N GLU A 108 -24.08 -38.85 2.93
CA GLU A 108 -23.83 -39.65 4.14
C GLU A 108 -24.61 -39.14 5.37
N LYS A 109 -24.74 -37.82 5.52
CA LYS A 109 -25.63 -37.20 6.52
C LYS A 109 -27.12 -37.47 6.24
N HIS A 110 -27.53 -37.51 4.98
CA HIS A 110 -28.89 -37.87 4.60
C HIS A 110 -29.20 -39.36 4.81
N LEU A 111 -28.24 -40.27 4.58
CA LEU A 111 -28.41 -41.71 4.88
C LEU A 111 -28.52 -41.98 6.39
N SER A 112 -27.81 -41.22 7.21
CA SER A 112 -27.96 -41.27 8.68
C SER A 112 -29.23 -40.58 9.20
N SER A 113 -29.90 -39.78 8.35
CA SER A 113 -31.10 -39.00 8.70
C SER A 113 -32.38 -39.45 7.97
N ILE A 114 -32.46 -40.70 7.48
CA ILE A 114 -33.71 -41.31 6.96
C ILE A 114 -34.68 -41.62 8.14
N LYS A 115 -35.03 -40.57 8.90
CA LYS A 115 -36.22 -40.41 9.73
C LYS A 115 -36.47 -38.90 9.91
N LYS A 116 -36.85 -38.21 8.83
CA LYS A 116 -37.93 -37.19 8.80
C LYS A 116 -37.93 -36.46 7.45
N LYS A 117 -39.12 -36.42 6.83
CA LYS A 117 -39.48 -35.52 5.74
C LYS A 117 -39.29 -34.07 6.18
N ASP A 118 -38.70 -33.23 5.32
CA ASP A 118 -39.45 -32.30 4.48
C ASP A 118 -38.49 -31.61 3.49
N LEU A 119 -38.91 -31.53 2.23
CA LEU A 119 -38.18 -30.89 1.14
C LEU A 119 -38.47 -29.39 1.12
N GLN A 120 -37.44 -28.56 1.20
CA GLN A 120 -37.45 -27.21 0.62
C GLN A 120 -36.12 -26.99 -0.14
N PRO A 121 -36.16 -26.56 -1.41
CA PRO A 121 -34.98 -26.21 -2.15
C PRO A 121 -34.64 -24.73 -1.90
N SER A 122 -33.61 -24.46 -1.10
CA SER A 122 -33.01 -23.12 -1.04
C SER A 122 -31.96 -23.01 -2.15
N THR A 123 -32.41 -22.51 -3.30
CA THR A 123 -31.58 -21.86 -4.31
C THR A 123 -30.96 -20.60 -3.72
N SER A 124 -29.64 -20.61 -3.57
CA SER A 124 -28.81 -19.41 -3.53
C SER A 124 -27.45 -19.74 -4.14
N THR A 125 -27.45 -20.10 -5.42
CA THR A 125 -26.29 -19.86 -6.30
C THR A 125 -26.27 -18.37 -6.60
N GLU A 126 -25.93 -17.59 -5.58
CA GLU A 126 -25.35 -16.28 -5.81
C GLU A 126 -23.98 -16.53 -6.43
N GLU A 127 -23.71 -15.83 -7.52
CA GLU A 127 -22.49 -15.88 -8.31
C GLU A 127 -21.27 -15.72 -7.38
N GLU A 128 -20.71 -16.84 -6.93
CA GLU A 128 -19.39 -16.87 -6.31
C GLU A 128 -18.43 -16.30 -7.36
N LEU A 129 -18.12 -15.00 -7.21
CA LEU A 129 -17.08 -14.30 -7.93
C LEU A 129 -15.91 -15.25 -8.15
N GLU A 130 -15.48 -15.43 -9.40
CA GLU A 130 -14.40 -16.31 -9.80
C GLU A 130 -13.10 -15.88 -9.11
N THR A 131 -12.91 -16.31 -7.86
CA THR A 131 -11.70 -16.07 -7.09
C THR A 131 -10.62 -17.01 -7.60
N SER A 132 -9.49 -16.48 -8.06
CA SER A 132 -8.34 -17.28 -8.44
C SER A 132 -7.64 -17.90 -7.21
N VAL A 133 -6.76 -18.88 -7.45
CA VAL A 133 -5.99 -19.57 -6.39
C VAL A 133 -5.22 -18.59 -5.50
N PHE A 134 -4.65 -17.52 -6.08
CA PHE A 134 -3.78 -16.61 -5.35
C PHE A 134 -4.51 -15.38 -4.81
N ASP A 135 -5.81 -15.18 -5.08
CA ASP A 135 -6.52 -13.95 -4.73
C ASP A 135 -6.53 -13.67 -3.22
N GLU A 136 -6.71 -14.71 -2.41
CA GLU A 136 -6.66 -14.59 -0.96
C GLU A 136 -5.28 -14.12 -0.49
N VAL A 137 -4.21 -14.76 -0.99
CA VAL A 137 -2.83 -14.43 -0.64
C VAL A 137 -2.45 -13.03 -1.13
N ILE A 138 -2.83 -12.66 -2.36
CA ILE A 138 -2.66 -11.31 -2.91
C ILE A 138 -3.35 -10.29 -2.02
N GLY A 139 -4.58 -10.56 -1.58
CA GLY A 139 -5.33 -9.71 -0.66
C GLY A 139 -4.63 -9.52 0.69
N LEU A 140 -4.06 -10.59 1.26
CA LEU A 140 -3.28 -10.51 2.51
C LEU A 140 -2.00 -9.67 2.36
N TYR A 141 -1.29 -9.82 1.24
CA TYR A 141 -0.13 -8.98 0.93
C TYR A 141 -0.55 -7.51 0.69
N GLN A 142 -1.71 -7.28 0.04
CA GLN A 142 -2.20 -5.95 -0.26
C GLN A 142 -2.56 -5.18 1.01
N HIS A 143 -3.27 -5.84 1.92
CA HIS A 143 -3.60 -5.28 3.22
C HIS A 143 -2.33 -4.89 3.97
N MET A 144 -1.36 -5.81 4.05
CA MET A 144 -0.08 -5.53 4.71
C MET A 144 0.66 -4.36 4.06
N LEU A 145 0.72 -4.30 2.74
CA LEU A 145 1.37 -3.19 2.04
C LEU A 145 0.72 -1.85 2.36
N ASN A 146 -0.62 -1.81 2.37
CA ASN A 146 -1.37 -0.60 2.69
C ASN A 146 -1.10 -0.14 4.13
N ASP A 147 -1.06 -1.08 5.10
CA ASP A 147 -0.75 -0.75 6.50
C ASP A 147 0.67 -0.18 6.65
N LEU A 148 1.66 -0.77 5.95
CA LEU A 148 3.04 -0.29 5.98
C LEU A 148 3.18 1.10 5.31
N LEU A 149 2.47 1.32 4.21
CA LEU A 149 2.42 2.63 3.54
C LEU A 149 1.79 3.70 4.43
N GLN A 150 0.65 3.39 5.07
CA GLN A 150 0.00 4.30 6.01
C GLN A 150 0.93 4.62 7.19
N THR A 151 1.56 3.61 7.77
CA THR A 151 2.51 3.78 8.88
C THR A 151 3.69 4.68 8.48
N MET A 152 4.21 4.53 7.25
CA MET A 152 5.25 5.42 6.73
C MET A 152 4.74 6.86 6.51
N CYS A 153 3.53 7.02 5.97
CA CYS A 153 2.91 8.34 5.81
C CYS A 153 2.75 9.05 7.16
N ASP A 154 2.19 8.37 8.15
CA ASP A 154 1.97 8.90 9.50
C ASP A 154 3.27 9.39 10.15
N ARG A 155 4.37 8.66 9.96
CA ARG A 155 5.70 9.03 10.47
C ARG A 155 6.24 10.29 9.81
N VAL A 156 6.21 10.34 8.48
CA VAL A 156 6.64 11.53 7.73
C VAL A 156 5.80 12.74 8.15
N MET A 157 4.49 12.55 8.29
CA MET A 157 3.59 13.61 8.75
C MET A 157 3.86 14.02 10.21
N LEU A 158 4.23 13.10 11.09
CA LEU A 158 4.62 13.42 12.47
C LEU A 158 5.85 14.33 12.49
N ASP A 159 6.86 14.04 11.67
CA ASP A 159 8.07 14.87 11.57
C ASP A 159 7.76 16.25 10.99
N ILE A 160 6.95 16.32 9.92
CA ILE A 160 6.47 17.58 9.34
C ILE A 160 5.73 18.42 10.39
N LYS A 161 4.80 17.79 11.13
CA LYS A 161 4.05 18.43 12.21
C LYS A 161 4.99 18.96 13.30
N ALA A 162 6.00 18.17 13.70
CA ALA A 162 6.99 18.58 14.68
C ALA A 162 7.81 19.81 14.21
N LYS A 163 8.23 19.84 12.94
CA LYS A 163 9.04 20.94 12.38
C LYS A 163 8.24 22.18 11.98
N SER A 164 6.93 22.06 11.78
CA SER A 164 6.04 23.19 11.45
C SER A 164 5.66 24.07 12.65
N ARG A 165 6.06 23.72 13.88
CA ARG A 165 5.63 24.41 15.11
C ARG A 165 5.86 25.92 15.11
N SER A 166 6.98 26.39 14.56
CA SER A 166 7.29 27.81 14.40
C SER A 166 6.39 28.48 13.39
N TYR A 167 6.20 27.84 12.23
CA TYR A 167 5.39 28.35 11.13
C TYR A 167 3.92 28.59 11.52
N ARG A 168 3.36 27.68 12.31
CA ARG A 168 1.98 27.80 12.81
C ARG A 168 1.75 29.02 13.70
N LYS A 169 2.79 29.50 14.37
CA LYS A 169 2.75 30.62 15.33
C LYS A 169 3.31 31.91 14.75
N GLU A 170 3.49 31.95 13.44
CA GLU A 170 3.96 33.14 12.76
C GLU A 170 2.98 34.30 12.98
N LYS A 171 3.51 35.53 13.00
CA LYS A 171 2.69 36.72 13.28
C LYS A 171 1.92 37.18 12.04
N TRP A 172 1.11 36.29 11.46
CA TRP A 172 0.38 36.49 10.20
C TRP A 172 -0.40 37.81 10.14
N PHE A 173 -1.05 38.20 11.24
CA PHE A 173 -1.80 39.45 11.32
C PHE A 173 -0.94 40.72 11.29
N TYR A 174 0.32 40.64 11.73
CA TYR A 174 1.23 41.79 11.84
C TYR A 174 2.22 41.88 10.66
N MET A 175 2.09 41.03 9.66
CA MET A 175 2.91 41.08 8.47
C MET A 175 2.57 42.30 7.61
N PHE A 176 3.61 43.00 7.15
CA PHE A 176 3.49 44.13 6.25
C PHE A 176 3.16 43.68 4.83
N VAL A 177 2.45 44.52 4.08
CA VAL A 177 2.25 44.30 2.65
C VAL A 177 3.55 44.65 1.92
N ILE A 178 4.07 43.68 1.17
CA ILE A 178 5.22 43.88 0.27
C ILE A 178 4.64 44.08 -1.14
N GLU A 179 4.69 45.31 -1.65
CA GLU A 179 4.10 45.65 -2.96
C GLU A 179 4.85 45.00 -4.13
N ASP A 180 6.19 44.94 -4.05
CA ASP A 180 7.02 44.26 -5.06
C ASP A 180 7.18 42.77 -4.72
N LYS A 181 6.42 41.93 -5.44
CA LYS A 181 6.48 40.46 -5.33
C LYS A 181 7.87 39.87 -5.57
N LYS A 182 8.79 40.58 -6.23
CA LYS A 182 10.17 40.10 -6.45
C LYS A 182 11.04 40.19 -5.19
N LEU A 183 10.67 41.03 -4.23
CA LEU A 183 11.35 41.18 -2.95
C LEU A 183 10.83 40.22 -1.88
N MET A 184 9.78 39.46 -2.20
CA MET A 184 9.25 38.47 -1.28
C MET A 184 10.23 37.31 -1.12
N GLU A 185 10.49 36.96 0.13
CA GLU A 185 11.29 35.81 0.51
C GLU A 185 10.42 34.81 1.26
N ILE A 186 10.90 33.57 1.35
CA ILE A 186 10.22 32.54 2.12
C ILE A 186 10.19 32.90 3.61
N SER A 187 9.08 32.60 4.29
CA SER A 187 9.03 32.71 5.75
C SER A 187 10.10 31.80 6.38
N LEU A 188 11.07 32.38 7.11
CA LEU A 188 12.15 31.61 7.73
C LEU A 188 11.63 30.50 8.67
N SER A 189 10.47 30.71 9.29
CA SER A 189 9.80 29.73 10.14
C SER A 189 9.24 28.52 9.39
N ALA A 190 9.06 28.62 8.07
CA ALA A 190 8.63 27.53 7.18
C ALA A 190 9.78 26.60 6.79
N TYR A 191 11.02 27.10 6.78
CA TYR A 191 12.19 26.37 6.30
C TYR A 191 12.35 24.98 6.93
N PRO A 192 12.26 24.80 8.28
CA PRO A 192 12.42 23.47 8.89
C PRO A 192 11.38 22.46 8.43
N MET A 193 10.14 22.90 8.18
CA MET A 193 9.06 22.05 7.70
C MET A 193 9.30 21.64 6.24
N LEU A 194 9.62 22.61 5.38
CA LEU A 194 9.84 22.38 3.95
C LEU A 194 11.07 21.52 3.68
N GLU A 195 12.13 21.69 4.47
CA GLU A 195 13.33 20.85 4.39
C GLU A 195 13.01 19.38 4.71
N VAL A 196 12.19 19.12 5.75
CA VAL A 196 11.77 17.76 6.09
C VAL A 196 10.87 17.16 5.02
N ILE A 197 9.95 17.93 4.44
CA ILE A 197 9.11 17.47 3.32
C ILE A 197 10.01 17.07 2.14
N ASN A 198 10.92 17.96 1.73
CA ASN A 198 11.77 17.75 0.57
C ASN A 198 12.71 16.54 0.76
N SER A 199 13.42 16.47 1.90
CA SER A 199 14.33 15.35 2.20
C SER A 199 13.59 14.02 2.32
N SER A 200 12.43 13.99 2.98
CA SER A 200 11.62 12.76 3.12
C SER A 200 11.12 12.26 1.77
N LEU A 201 10.56 13.15 0.93
CA LEU A 201 10.07 12.78 -0.40
C LEU A 201 11.21 12.31 -1.31
N HIS A 202 12.37 12.97 -1.24
CA HIS A 202 13.54 12.54 -1.99
C HIS A 202 14.02 11.14 -1.57
N SER A 203 14.17 10.89 -0.26
CA SER A 203 14.54 9.57 0.25
C SER A 203 13.52 8.49 -0.14
N LEU A 204 12.22 8.77 -0.05
CA LEU A 204 11.18 7.84 -0.47
C LEU A 204 11.23 7.55 -1.98
N GLN A 205 11.51 8.57 -2.81
CA GLN A 205 11.65 8.40 -4.25
C GLN A 205 12.83 7.50 -4.62
N GLU A 206 13.95 7.61 -3.91
CA GLU A 206 15.14 6.79 -4.15
C GLU A 206 14.98 5.34 -3.67
N LEU A 207 14.15 5.11 -2.66
CA LEU A 207 14.04 3.81 -2.00
C LEU A 207 12.81 3.00 -2.42
N LEU A 208 11.74 3.62 -2.91
CA LEU A 208 10.50 2.93 -3.26
C LEU A 208 10.34 2.71 -4.76
N ALA A 209 9.67 1.61 -5.11
CA ALA A 209 9.16 1.43 -6.46
C ALA A 209 8.19 2.57 -6.83
N LYS A 210 8.25 3.03 -8.08
CA LYS A 210 7.48 4.18 -8.59
C LYS A 210 5.98 4.15 -8.23
N PRO A 211 5.25 3.02 -8.35
CA PRO A 211 3.83 2.98 -7.95
C PRO A 211 3.62 3.24 -6.46
N LEU A 212 4.50 2.73 -5.60
CA LEU A 212 4.43 2.92 -4.15
C LEU A 212 4.78 4.36 -3.77
N PHE A 213 5.85 4.89 -4.37
CA PHE A 213 6.20 6.30 -4.20
C PHE A 213 5.04 7.21 -4.63
N THR A 214 4.38 6.89 -5.74
CA THR A 214 3.25 7.68 -6.25
C THR A 214 2.10 7.72 -5.24
N LYS A 215 1.74 6.56 -4.67
CA LYS A 215 0.71 6.49 -3.63
C LYS A 215 1.09 7.32 -2.40
N ILE A 216 2.32 7.17 -1.90
CA ILE A 216 2.71 7.79 -0.63
C ILE A 216 2.84 9.32 -0.74
N TRP A 217 3.43 9.87 -1.81
CA TRP A 217 3.55 11.32 -1.91
C TRP A 217 2.18 11.99 -2.10
N GLN A 218 1.26 11.35 -2.81
CA GLN A 218 -0.11 11.83 -2.99
C GLN A 218 -0.86 11.87 -1.65
N GLN A 219 -0.70 10.81 -0.85
CA GLN A 219 -1.27 10.76 0.48
C GLN A 219 -0.69 11.84 1.40
N ILE A 220 0.64 11.99 1.40
CA ILE A 220 1.33 13.05 2.15
C ILE A 220 0.79 14.43 1.74
N ALA A 221 0.58 14.70 0.45
CA ALA A 221 0.02 15.97 -0.02
C ALA A 221 -1.39 16.24 0.53
N VAL A 222 -2.28 15.24 0.47
CA VAL A 222 -3.65 15.35 1.02
C VAL A 222 -3.62 15.59 2.53
N GLU A 223 -2.81 14.85 3.28
CA GLU A 223 -2.69 15.04 4.72
C GLU A 223 -2.05 16.39 5.10
N LEU A 224 -1.07 16.86 4.32
CA LEU A 224 -0.50 18.20 4.46
C LEU A 224 -1.52 19.29 4.21
N ASN A 225 -2.38 19.15 3.20
CA ASN A 225 -3.41 20.11 2.90
C ASN A 225 -4.39 20.28 4.08
N ILE A 226 -4.92 19.16 4.57
CA ILE A 226 -5.81 19.13 5.73
C ILE A 226 -5.09 19.76 6.93
N TYR A 227 -3.85 19.36 7.19
CA TYR A 227 -3.06 19.88 8.30
C TYR A 227 -2.83 21.39 8.21
N ILE A 228 -2.41 21.92 7.06
CA ILE A 228 -2.17 23.34 6.86
C ILE A 228 -3.48 24.14 7.04
N PHE A 229 -4.59 23.62 6.51
CA PHE A 229 -5.89 24.24 6.69
C PHE A 229 -6.29 24.31 8.18
N GLU A 230 -6.22 23.18 8.89
CA GLU A 230 -6.67 23.10 10.28
C GLU A 230 -5.76 23.84 11.27
N GLU A 231 -4.44 23.80 11.05
CA GLU A 231 -3.45 24.18 12.05
C GLU A 231 -2.73 25.50 11.74
N VAL A 232 -2.82 25.99 10.49
CA VAL A 232 -2.31 27.31 10.11
C VAL A 232 -3.46 28.25 9.82
N ILE A 233 -4.36 27.88 8.89
CA ILE A 233 -5.41 28.80 8.41
C ILE A 233 -6.48 29.02 9.48
N LEU A 234 -7.07 27.96 10.04
CA LEU A 234 -8.15 28.09 11.02
C LEU A 234 -7.68 28.58 12.40
N GLN A 235 -6.41 28.39 12.75
CA GLN A 235 -5.87 28.82 14.05
C GLN A 235 -5.36 30.27 14.07
N ASN A 236 -5.28 30.94 12.93
CA ASN A 236 -4.70 32.28 12.83
C ASN A 236 -5.64 33.28 12.15
N SER A 237 -5.39 34.56 12.39
CA SER A 237 -5.99 35.67 11.64
C SER A 237 -4.93 36.28 10.72
N PHE A 238 -5.32 36.61 9.50
CA PHE A 238 -4.41 37.11 8.47
C PHE A 238 -4.69 38.58 8.18
N SER A 239 -3.62 39.38 8.05
CA SER A 239 -3.69 40.65 7.33
C SER A 239 -3.55 40.39 5.81
N GLU A 240 -3.74 41.42 5.00
CA GLU A 240 -3.45 41.33 3.56
C GLU A 240 -2.00 40.92 3.29
N GLY A 241 -1.05 41.47 4.05
CA GLY A 241 0.37 41.12 3.97
C GLY A 241 0.61 39.66 4.36
N GLY A 242 0.01 39.21 5.47
CA GLY A 242 0.12 37.82 5.92
C GLY A 242 -0.47 36.81 4.95
N ALA A 243 -1.66 37.10 4.40
CA ALA A 243 -2.29 36.25 3.39
C ALA A 243 -1.44 36.17 2.12
N THR A 244 -0.84 37.29 1.70
CA THR A 244 0.06 37.33 0.54
C THR A 244 1.34 36.54 0.80
N GLN A 245 1.94 36.65 1.99
CA GLN A 245 3.12 35.87 2.38
C GLN A 245 2.82 34.36 2.44
N PHE A 246 1.70 33.97 3.06
CA PHE A 246 1.28 32.58 3.09
C PHE A 246 1.09 32.02 1.67
N HIS A 247 0.42 32.77 0.80
CA HIS A 247 0.26 32.40 -0.60
C HIS A 247 1.59 32.23 -1.33
N PHE A 248 2.57 33.11 -1.06
CA PHE A 248 3.92 33.00 -1.61
C PHE A 248 4.63 31.73 -1.11
N ASP A 249 4.59 31.46 0.21
CA ASP A 249 5.17 30.26 0.80
C ASP A 249 4.59 28.98 0.16
N MET A 250 3.27 28.92 -0.04
CA MET A 250 2.61 27.78 -0.67
C MET A 250 2.99 27.64 -2.16
N THR A 251 2.77 28.68 -2.95
CA THR A 251 2.88 28.60 -4.42
C THR A 251 4.31 28.62 -4.95
N ARG A 252 5.23 29.27 -4.25
CA ARG A 252 6.63 29.40 -4.68
C ARG A 252 7.58 28.45 -3.98
N ASN A 253 7.15 27.76 -2.92
CA ASN A 253 8.04 26.87 -2.17
C ASN A 253 7.41 25.49 -1.94
N LEU A 254 6.25 25.39 -1.28
CA LEU A 254 5.64 24.08 -1.00
C LEU A 254 5.25 23.33 -2.28
N PHE A 255 4.46 23.94 -3.17
CA PHE A 255 3.98 23.26 -4.38
C PHE A 255 5.13 22.87 -5.34
N PRO A 256 6.17 23.70 -5.53
CA PRO A 256 7.35 23.30 -6.31
C PRO A 256 8.07 22.04 -5.82
N ILE A 257 8.06 21.73 -4.51
CA ILE A 257 8.62 20.46 -3.99
C ILE A 257 7.87 19.28 -4.62
N PHE A 258 6.53 19.33 -4.67
CA PHE A 258 5.70 18.32 -5.32
C PHE A 258 5.72 18.41 -6.85
N GLY A 259 6.03 19.58 -7.40
CA GLY A 259 6.19 19.82 -8.84
C GLY A 259 7.28 18.97 -9.50
N VAL A 260 8.21 18.42 -8.70
CA VAL A 260 9.20 17.42 -9.17
C VAL A 260 8.52 16.10 -9.56
N TYR A 261 7.36 15.78 -8.97
CA TYR A 261 6.69 14.48 -9.08
C TYR A 261 5.38 14.53 -9.87
N THR A 262 4.79 15.71 -10.04
CA THR A 262 3.55 15.93 -10.79
C THR A 262 3.57 17.25 -11.53
N THR A 263 2.90 17.31 -12.69
CA THR A 263 2.77 18.54 -13.50
C THR A 263 1.77 19.53 -12.92
N LYS A 264 0.87 19.07 -12.05
CA LYS A 264 -0.18 19.87 -11.40
C LYS A 264 -0.22 19.56 -9.90
N PRO A 265 0.77 20.02 -9.10
CA PRO A 265 0.79 19.81 -7.66
C PRO A 265 -0.43 20.39 -6.95
N GLU A 266 -0.98 21.50 -7.47
CA GLU A 266 -2.17 22.17 -6.97
C GLU A 266 -3.44 21.32 -6.95
N ASN A 267 -3.50 20.20 -7.70
CA ASN A 267 -4.67 19.32 -7.67
C ASN A 267 -4.74 18.42 -6.42
N TYR A 268 -3.66 18.39 -5.63
CA TYR A 268 -3.54 17.54 -4.44
C TYR A 268 -3.68 18.32 -3.13
N PHE A 269 -3.89 19.64 -3.21
CA PHE A 269 -4.14 20.59 -2.13
C PHE A 269 -5.46 21.32 -2.40
#